data_AF-A0A171DQI9-F1
#
_entry.id   AF-A0A171DQI9-F1
#
_cell.length_a   1.000
_cell.length_b   1.000
_cell.length_c   1.000
_cell.angle_alpha   90.00
_cell.angle_beta   90.00
_cell.angle_gamma   90.00
#
_symmetry.space_group_name_H-M   'P 1'
#
loop_
_entity.id
_entity.type
_entity.pdbx_description
1 polymer ?
#
loop_
_entity_poly.entity_id
_entity_poly.type
_entity_poly.pdbx_seq_one_letter_code
_entity_poly.pdbx_strand_id
1 'polypeptide(L)'
;MTATARFAARALTTAAALTLAGAVVAGTASAAAADSGEGEQVMLKGATTASYYWDDASGRAGDTGLPASGKPMQKGLAASPSWPLMTEGYVLYKGKKAPFFVGDRGPGIPSNRGIMLDLDAKTFADLTGGEFNADTLGVDGNGGKGHIKVTYVVTKWGKGVGTKNHPEPFASGAWAVKDKNPATPVTVKTEPAVPAKDLVATVLRTATR
;
A
#
# COMPACT_ATOMS: atom_id res chain seq x y z
N MET A 1 -8.73 -72.96 9.54
CA MET A 1 -7.91 -71.73 9.47
C MET A 1 -7.86 -71.12 10.86
N THR A 2 -6.72 -71.31 11.51
CA THR A 2 -6.23 -70.80 12.83
C THR A 2 -6.37 -69.27 12.93
N ALA A 3 -6.97 -68.64 13.95
CA ALA A 3 -6.69 -68.53 15.40
C ALA A 3 -5.67 -67.42 15.79
N THR A 4 -6.17 -66.41 16.54
CA THR A 4 -5.50 -65.68 17.67
C THR A 4 -4.34 -64.72 17.29
N ALA A 5 -4.01 -63.57 17.91
CA ALA A 5 -4.14 -62.96 19.24
C ALA A 5 -3.92 -61.42 19.09
N ARG A 6 -4.70 -60.53 19.72
CA ARG A 6 -4.56 -59.89 21.06
C ARG A 6 -3.32 -59.00 21.33
N PHE A 7 -3.59 -57.97 22.15
CA PHE A 7 -2.71 -57.07 22.92
C PHE A 7 -2.25 -55.78 22.20
N ALA A 8 -2.24 -54.58 22.81
CA ALA A 8 -2.66 -54.11 24.12
C ALA A 8 -2.80 -52.58 24.08
N ALA A 9 -3.63 -52.06 24.99
CA ALA A 9 -3.80 -50.66 25.31
C ALA A 9 -2.50 -49.98 25.78
N ARG A 10 -2.42 -48.65 25.56
CA ARG A 10 -1.98 -47.71 26.60
C ARG A 10 -2.46 -46.29 26.27
N ALA A 11 -3.47 -45.88 27.02
CA ALA A 11 -3.75 -44.48 27.28
C ALA A 11 -2.60 -43.90 28.12
N LEU A 12 -2.14 -42.70 27.76
CA LEU A 12 -1.65 -41.76 28.74
C LEU A 12 -1.93 -40.34 28.24
N THR A 13 -3.08 -39.86 28.71
CA THR A 13 -3.40 -38.45 28.87
C THR A 13 -2.37 -37.81 29.81
N THR A 14 -1.64 -36.82 29.34
CA THR A 14 -0.99 -35.83 30.19
C THR A 14 -1.49 -34.45 29.80
N ALA A 15 -2.55 -34.04 30.49
CA ALA A 15 -2.91 -32.66 30.65
C ALA A 15 -1.86 -31.99 31.54
N ALA A 16 -0.99 -31.17 30.95
CA ALA A 16 -0.18 -30.22 31.69
C ALA A 16 -0.95 -28.91 31.76
N ALA A 17 -1.75 -28.76 32.82
CA ALA A 17 -2.19 -27.46 33.30
C ALA A 17 -0.97 -26.73 33.85
N LEU A 18 -0.59 -25.61 33.23
CA LEU A 18 0.29 -24.64 33.84
C LEU A 18 -0.47 -23.33 34.03
N THR A 19 -0.60 -22.99 35.29
CA THR A 19 -1.31 -21.87 35.90
C THR A 19 -0.74 -20.52 35.46
N LEU A 20 -1.67 -19.57 35.33
CA LEU A 20 -1.49 -18.13 35.14
C LEU A 20 -0.33 -17.57 35.97
N ALA A 21 0.70 -17.06 35.28
CA ALA A 21 1.52 -15.96 35.76
C ALA A 21 1.27 -14.79 34.82
N GLY A 22 0.61 -13.75 35.34
CA GLY A 22 0.30 -12.53 34.62
C GLY A 22 1.58 -11.83 34.19
N ALA A 23 1.82 -11.79 32.88
CA ALA A 23 2.66 -10.81 32.25
C ALA A 23 1.76 -9.92 31.42
N VAL A 24 1.38 -8.79 32.01
CA VAL A 24 0.81 -7.64 31.30
C VAL A 24 1.91 -7.16 30.36
N VAL A 25 2.00 -7.75 29.16
CA VAL A 25 2.71 -7.10 28.06
C VAL A 25 1.77 -5.99 27.63
N ALA A 26 1.98 -4.84 28.27
CA ALA A 26 1.45 -3.57 27.84
C ALA A 26 1.59 -3.52 26.33
N GLY A 27 0.45 -3.40 25.66
CA GLY A 27 0.42 -3.15 24.23
C GLY A 27 1.34 -1.98 23.97
N THR A 28 2.46 -2.24 23.30
CA THR A 28 3.06 -1.25 22.42
C THR A 28 2.08 -1.12 21.27
N ALA A 29 0.99 -0.39 21.55
CA ALA A 29 0.38 0.47 20.57
C ALA A 29 1.56 1.14 19.89
N SER A 30 1.84 0.72 18.66
CA SER A 30 2.79 1.40 17.81
C SER A 30 2.32 2.84 17.82
N ALA A 31 3.02 3.66 18.61
CA ALA A 31 2.78 5.07 18.67
C ALA A 31 2.81 5.49 17.21
N ALA A 32 1.67 5.94 16.70
CA ALA A 32 1.60 6.65 15.44
C ALA A 32 2.75 7.65 15.53
N ALA A 33 3.82 7.37 14.77
CA ALA A 33 5.01 8.18 14.81
C ALA A 33 4.52 9.57 14.41
N ALA A 34 4.43 10.44 15.42
CA ALA A 34 4.19 11.83 15.20
C ALA A 34 5.34 12.27 14.32
N ASP A 35 5.00 12.49 13.05
CA ASP A 35 5.86 12.98 12.00
C ASP A 35 6.58 14.22 12.55
N SER A 36 7.82 14.01 12.98
CA SER A 36 8.65 15.06 13.54
C SER A 36 9.09 15.86 12.32
N GLY A 37 8.35 16.94 12.06
CA GLY A 37 8.36 17.73 10.84
C GLY A 37 9.69 18.40 10.50
N GLU A 38 10.73 17.61 10.26
CA GLU A 38 11.74 17.92 9.28
C GLU A 38 11.05 17.81 7.92
N GLY A 39 10.98 18.92 7.17
CA GLY A 39 10.17 19.02 5.96
C GLY A 39 10.38 17.84 5.01
N GLU A 40 9.33 17.06 4.77
CA GLU A 40 9.35 15.91 3.86
C GLU A 40 9.79 16.40 2.47
N GLN A 41 10.90 15.87 1.95
CA GLN A 41 11.36 16.20 0.61
C GLN A 41 10.36 15.66 -0.40
N VAL A 42 9.62 16.56 -1.06
CA VAL A 42 8.68 16.21 -2.12
C VAL A 42 9.37 16.40 -3.47
N MET A 43 9.57 15.30 -4.20
CA MET A 43 10.12 15.35 -5.55
C MET A 43 9.08 15.77 -6.57
N LEU A 44 7.84 15.30 -6.39
CA LEU A 44 6.72 15.61 -7.27
C LEU A 44 5.41 15.40 -6.53
N LYS A 45 4.43 16.26 -6.80
CA LYS A 45 3.04 16.08 -6.36
C LYS A 45 2.10 16.24 -7.54
N GLY A 46 1.08 15.40 -7.61
CA GLY A 46 0.05 15.49 -8.65
C GLY A 46 -1.18 14.66 -8.30
N ALA A 47 -2.08 14.51 -9.26
CA ALA A 47 -3.28 13.70 -9.11
C ALA A 47 -3.45 12.77 -10.31
N THR A 48 -4.04 11.60 -10.07
CA THR A 48 -4.38 10.62 -11.12
C THR A 48 -5.58 9.78 -10.70
N THR A 49 -6.15 9.05 -11.65
CA THR A 49 -6.93 7.86 -11.32
C THR A 49 -5.97 6.70 -11.03
N ALA A 50 -6.25 5.93 -9.99
CA ALA A 50 -5.56 4.69 -9.65
C ALA A 50 -6.53 3.52 -9.68
N SER A 51 -6.09 2.36 -10.16
CA SER A 51 -6.75 1.06 -10.05
C SER A 51 -5.99 0.17 -9.07
N TYR A 52 -6.31 -1.13 -9.05
CA TYR A 52 -5.57 -2.12 -8.31
C TYR A 52 -5.31 -3.40 -9.08
N TYR A 53 -4.34 -4.18 -8.58
CA TYR A 53 -3.98 -5.49 -9.11
C TYR A 53 -3.31 -6.35 -8.03
N TRP A 54 -3.11 -7.64 -8.33
CA TRP A 54 -2.34 -8.54 -7.49
C TRP A 54 -1.80 -9.73 -8.30
N ASP A 55 -0.49 -9.70 -8.53
CA ASP A 55 0.21 -10.70 -9.36
C ASP A 55 0.98 -11.70 -8.48
N ASP A 56 0.37 -12.86 -8.21
CA ASP A 56 0.95 -13.93 -7.37
C ASP A 56 1.64 -15.06 -8.17
N ALA A 57 1.80 -14.86 -9.47
CA ALA A 57 2.29 -15.83 -10.45
C ALA A 57 1.43 -17.10 -10.61
N SER A 58 0.17 -17.08 -10.18
CA SER A 58 -0.81 -18.15 -10.42
C SER A 58 -1.49 -18.06 -11.80
N GLY A 59 -1.41 -16.91 -12.47
CA GLY A 59 -2.10 -16.65 -13.75
C GLY A 59 -3.61 -16.42 -13.61
N ARG A 60 -4.12 -16.26 -12.38
CA ARG A 60 -5.55 -15.98 -12.11
C ARG A 60 -5.84 -14.48 -12.22
N ALA A 61 -7.09 -14.13 -12.51
CA ALA A 61 -7.58 -12.75 -12.43
C ALA A 61 -6.76 -11.69 -13.20
N GLY A 62 -6.08 -12.09 -14.28
CA GLY A 62 -5.26 -11.18 -15.09
C GLY A 62 -3.81 -11.04 -14.62
N ASP A 63 -3.37 -11.84 -13.64
CA ASP A 63 -1.98 -11.95 -13.18
C ASP A 63 -1.03 -12.25 -14.34
N THR A 64 0.01 -11.43 -14.46
CA THR A 64 0.98 -11.47 -15.56
C THR A 64 2.31 -12.13 -15.19
N GLY A 65 2.43 -12.65 -13.97
CA GLY A 65 3.63 -13.28 -13.45
C GLY A 65 4.32 -12.43 -12.38
N LEU A 66 5.64 -12.56 -12.23
CA LEU A 66 6.33 -11.77 -11.22
C LEU A 66 6.39 -10.28 -11.63
N PRO A 67 6.18 -9.34 -10.69
CA PRO A 67 6.41 -7.92 -10.91
C PRO A 67 7.78 -7.64 -11.53
N ALA A 68 7.90 -6.58 -12.33
CA ALA A 68 9.14 -6.22 -13.02
C ALA A 68 10.36 -6.00 -12.09
N SER A 69 10.14 -5.77 -10.80
CA SER A 69 11.20 -5.76 -9.77
C SER A 69 11.88 -7.12 -9.54
N GLY A 70 11.32 -8.21 -10.06
CA GLY A 70 11.79 -9.59 -9.86
C GLY A 70 11.50 -10.17 -8.47
N LYS A 71 10.73 -9.46 -7.63
CA LYS A 71 10.31 -9.91 -6.31
C LYS A 71 8.82 -10.26 -6.31
N PRO A 72 8.36 -11.18 -5.44
CA PRO A 72 6.94 -11.44 -5.28
C PRO A 72 6.15 -10.16 -4.94
N MET A 73 4.87 -10.15 -5.32
CA MET A 73 3.95 -9.06 -5.01
C MET A 73 3.88 -8.79 -3.50
N GLN A 74 3.87 -7.50 -3.15
CA GLN A 74 3.98 -7.02 -1.78
C GLN A 74 2.98 -5.89 -1.54
N LYS A 75 2.54 -5.75 -0.29
CA LYS A 75 1.75 -4.57 0.10
C LYS A 75 2.62 -3.32 -0.02
N GLY A 76 2.03 -2.25 -0.56
CA GLY A 76 2.70 -1.00 -0.92
C GLY A 76 3.33 -1.04 -2.32
N LEU A 77 3.28 -2.15 -3.05
CA LEU A 77 3.80 -2.20 -4.41
C LEU A 77 2.79 -1.52 -5.34
N ALA A 78 3.27 -0.65 -6.21
CA ALA A 78 2.50 -0.07 -7.30
C ALA A 78 3.14 -0.36 -8.66
N ALA A 79 2.31 -0.44 -9.71
CA ALA A 79 2.77 -0.33 -11.09
C ALA A 79 2.70 1.13 -11.54
N SER A 80 3.75 1.59 -12.23
CA SER A 80 3.76 2.87 -12.92
C SER A 80 4.08 2.71 -14.42
N PRO A 81 3.38 3.43 -15.31
CA PRO A 81 3.55 3.25 -16.75
C PRO A 81 4.77 3.99 -17.29
N SER A 82 5.41 4.81 -16.47
CA SER A 82 6.45 5.76 -16.89
C SER A 82 7.57 5.92 -15.87
N TRP A 83 7.29 5.81 -14.57
CA TRP A 83 8.31 6.07 -13.55
C TRP A 83 9.35 4.96 -13.45
N PRO A 84 10.58 5.29 -12.99
CA PRO A 84 11.58 4.30 -12.65
C PRO A 84 11.10 3.32 -11.57
N LEU A 85 11.53 2.06 -11.67
CA LEU A 85 11.35 1.08 -10.61
C LEU A 85 12.03 1.56 -9.31
N MET A 86 11.44 1.19 -8.18
CA MET A 86 11.82 1.64 -6.83
C MET A 86 11.65 3.15 -6.61
N THR A 87 10.83 3.83 -7.41
CA THR A 87 10.32 5.16 -7.04
C THR A 87 9.41 5.01 -5.83
N GLU A 88 9.64 5.81 -4.79
CA GLU A 88 8.93 5.76 -3.51
C GLU A 88 8.06 7.01 -3.34
N GLY A 89 6.95 6.84 -2.64
CA GLY A 89 6.02 7.92 -2.39
C GLY A 89 4.83 7.47 -1.54
N TYR A 90 3.75 8.23 -1.63
CA TYR A 90 2.48 7.85 -1.06
C TYR A 90 1.33 8.42 -1.88
N VAL A 91 0.16 7.81 -1.71
CA VAL A 91 -1.11 8.34 -2.22
C VAL A 91 -1.97 8.84 -1.08
N LEU A 92 -2.76 9.87 -1.37
CA LEU A 92 -3.80 10.40 -0.50
C LEU A 92 -5.17 10.14 -1.13
N TYR A 93 -6.07 9.55 -0.36
CA TYR A 93 -7.46 9.33 -0.76
C TYR A 93 -8.39 9.50 0.45
N LYS A 94 -9.32 10.45 0.37
CA LYS A 94 -10.30 10.76 1.44
C LYS A 94 -9.67 10.87 2.83
N GLY A 95 -8.54 11.58 2.93
CA GLY A 95 -7.82 11.78 4.19
C GLY A 95 -6.92 10.62 4.62
N LYS A 96 -6.95 9.47 3.95
CA LYS A 96 -6.03 8.35 4.20
C LYS A 96 -4.74 8.53 3.40
N LYS A 97 -3.59 8.31 4.05
CA LYS A 97 -2.25 8.25 3.44
C LYS A 97 -1.82 6.78 3.33
N ALA A 98 -1.41 6.33 2.15
CA ALA A 98 -0.85 5.01 1.96
C ALA A 98 0.50 5.10 1.21
N PRO A 99 1.59 4.57 1.78
CA PRO A 99 2.89 4.55 1.12
C PRO A 99 2.85 3.62 -0.09
N PHE A 100 3.67 3.93 -1.09
CA PHE A 100 3.91 3.03 -2.21
C PHE A 100 5.39 3.03 -2.63
N PHE A 101 5.77 1.98 -3.35
CA PHE A 101 6.95 1.98 -4.20
C PHE A 101 6.61 1.36 -5.56
N VAL A 102 7.26 1.83 -6.64
CA VAL A 102 7.04 1.30 -7.99
C VAL A 102 7.79 -0.02 -8.14
N GLY A 103 7.12 -1.16 -7.99
CA GLY A 103 7.71 -2.48 -8.16
C GLY A 103 7.44 -3.11 -9.51
N ASP A 104 6.62 -2.46 -10.35
CA ASP A 104 6.16 -3.03 -11.60
C ASP A 104 5.90 -1.99 -12.70
N ARG A 105 5.65 -2.48 -13.91
CA ARG A 105 5.38 -1.69 -15.11
C ARG A 105 3.91 -1.80 -15.49
N GLY A 106 3.24 -0.66 -15.62
CA GLY A 106 1.82 -0.60 -15.95
C GLY A 106 1.12 0.54 -15.21
N PRO A 107 -0.19 0.72 -15.36
CA PRO A 107 -1.08 -0.04 -16.23
C PRO A 107 -0.76 0.15 -17.71
N GLY A 108 -1.02 -0.88 -18.53
CA GLY A 108 -0.92 -0.83 -19.99
C GLY A 108 -2.00 0.07 -20.62
N ILE A 109 -2.96 -0.53 -21.34
CA ILE A 109 -4.04 0.20 -22.04
C ILE A 109 -4.83 1.18 -21.14
N PRO A 110 -5.16 0.86 -19.86
CA PRO A 110 -5.90 1.80 -19.01
C PRO A 110 -5.21 3.16 -18.83
N SER A 111 -3.88 3.23 -18.93
CA SER A 111 -3.12 4.49 -18.80
C SER A 111 -3.42 5.51 -19.90
N ASN A 112 -3.83 5.07 -21.09
CA ASN A 112 -4.27 5.97 -22.16
C ASN A 112 -5.55 6.76 -21.79
N ARG A 113 -6.23 6.36 -20.72
CA ARG A 113 -7.45 7.00 -20.20
C ARG A 113 -7.23 7.71 -18.85
N GLY A 114 -5.99 7.94 -18.45
CA GLY A 114 -5.65 8.68 -17.22
C GLY A 114 -5.63 7.83 -15.94
N ILE A 115 -5.61 6.51 -16.08
CA ILE A 115 -5.36 5.59 -14.97
C ILE A 115 -3.85 5.36 -14.91
N MET A 116 -3.12 6.11 -14.10
CA MET A 116 -1.65 6.16 -14.16
C MET A 116 -0.93 5.42 -13.03
N LEU A 117 -1.68 4.75 -12.17
CA LEU A 117 -1.14 3.91 -11.10
C LEU A 117 -2.04 2.70 -10.90
N ASP A 118 -1.44 1.51 -10.79
CA ASP A 118 -2.10 0.34 -10.21
C ASP A 118 -1.51 0.11 -8.82
N LEU A 119 -2.32 0.22 -7.79
CA LEU A 119 -1.90 -0.09 -6.42
C LEU A 119 -2.06 -1.59 -6.17
N ASP A 120 -1.26 -2.18 -5.28
CA ASP A 120 -1.57 -3.52 -4.82
C ASP A 120 -2.98 -3.58 -4.20
N ALA A 121 -3.69 -4.69 -4.42
CA ALA A 121 -5.06 -4.87 -3.98
C ALA A 121 -5.24 -4.70 -2.46
N LYS A 122 -4.23 -5.04 -1.65
CA LYS A 122 -4.31 -4.88 -0.18
C LYS A 122 -4.27 -3.41 0.23
N THR A 123 -3.38 -2.61 -0.36
CA THR A 123 -3.36 -1.16 -0.14
C THR A 123 -4.63 -0.49 -0.65
N PHE A 124 -5.14 -0.92 -1.81
CA PHE A 124 -6.39 -0.39 -2.35
C PHE A 124 -7.60 -0.72 -1.43
N ALA A 125 -7.65 -1.93 -0.88
CA ALA A 125 -8.65 -2.34 0.11
C ALA A 125 -8.64 -1.41 1.32
N ASP A 126 -7.47 -1.18 1.93
CA ASP A 126 -7.31 -0.28 3.08
C ASP A 126 -7.80 1.15 2.78
N LEU A 127 -7.42 1.69 1.62
CA LEU A 127 -7.83 3.04 1.19
C LEU A 127 -9.34 3.12 1.01
N THR A 128 -9.95 2.11 0.40
CA THR A 128 -11.36 2.11 0.04
C THR A 128 -12.30 1.59 1.13
N GLY A 129 -11.75 1.01 2.20
CA GLY A 129 -12.51 0.38 3.29
C GLY A 129 -13.06 -1.00 2.92
N GLY A 130 -12.45 -1.66 1.93
CA GLY A 130 -12.76 -3.04 1.56
C GLY A 130 -11.82 -4.05 2.20
N GLU A 131 -11.88 -5.28 1.71
CA GLU A 131 -11.05 -6.40 2.16
C GLU A 131 -10.41 -7.09 0.94
N PHE A 132 -9.13 -7.45 1.05
CA PHE A 132 -8.46 -8.23 0.01
C PHE A 132 -8.94 -9.68 0.06
N ASN A 133 -9.39 -10.21 -1.07
CA ASN A 133 -9.83 -11.59 -1.20
C ASN A 133 -8.74 -12.42 -1.88
N ALA A 134 -8.15 -13.39 -1.16
CA ALA A 134 -7.07 -14.22 -1.66
C ALA A 134 -7.51 -15.28 -2.70
N ASP A 135 -8.80 -15.59 -2.77
CA ASP A 135 -9.35 -16.54 -3.72
C ASP A 135 -9.55 -15.88 -5.10
N THR A 136 -10.01 -14.62 -5.11
CA THR A 136 -10.25 -13.84 -6.33
C THR A 136 -9.10 -12.91 -6.70
N LEU A 137 -8.13 -12.71 -5.80
CA LEU A 137 -7.07 -11.70 -5.87
C LEU A 137 -7.59 -10.25 -5.96
N GLY A 138 -8.87 -10.05 -5.63
CA GLY A 138 -9.58 -8.78 -5.74
C GLY A 138 -9.80 -8.06 -4.41
N VAL A 139 -10.66 -7.04 -4.46
CA VAL A 139 -11.10 -6.28 -3.29
C VAL A 139 -12.62 -6.35 -3.16
N ASP A 140 -13.07 -6.94 -2.05
CA ASP A 140 -14.48 -7.04 -1.69
C ASP A 140 -14.90 -5.93 -0.72
N GLY A 141 -16.21 -5.74 -0.55
CA GLY A 141 -16.75 -4.81 0.47
C GLY A 141 -16.50 -3.31 0.22
N ASN A 142 -15.82 -2.93 -0.86
CA ASN A 142 -15.49 -1.53 -1.14
C ASN A 142 -16.58 -0.75 -1.91
N GLY A 143 -17.75 -1.37 -2.14
CA GLY A 143 -18.84 -0.81 -2.95
C GLY A 143 -18.60 -0.87 -4.47
N GLY A 144 -17.89 -1.89 -4.95
CA GLY A 144 -17.67 -2.15 -6.39
C GLY A 144 -16.66 -1.21 -7.06
N LYS A 145 -15.79 -0.56 -6.27
CA LYS A 145 -14.83 0.41 -6.81
C LYS A 145 -13.63 -0.33 -7.42
N GLY A 146 -13.48 -0.24 -8.74
CA GLY A 146 -12.25 -0.63 -9.45
C GLY A 146 -11.24 0.50 -9.60
N HIS A 147 -11.66 1.75 -9.40
CA HIS A 147 -10.85 2.94 -9.63
C HIS A 147 -11.14 4.03 -8.60
N ILE A 148 -10.12 4.77 -8.19
CA ILE A 148 -10.23 5.93 -7.29
C ILE A 148 -9.37 7.09 -7.79
N LYS A 149 -9.83 8.33 -7.58
CA LYS A 149 -8.99 9.51 -7.79
C LYS A 149 -8.10 9.71 -6.57
N VAL A 150 -6.79 9.74 -6.77
CA VAL A 150 -5.79 9.92 -5.72
C VAL A 150 -4.93 11.15 -6.00
N THR A 151 -4.46 11.78 -4.93
CA THR A 151 -3.28 12.64 -5.02
C THR A 151 -2.06 11.77 -4.76
N TYR A 152 -1.05 11.80 -5.61
CA TYR A 152 0.23 11.14 -5.34
C TYR A 152 1.27 12.17 -4.92
N VAL A 153 2.19 11.73 -4.08
CA VAL A 153 3.39 12.46 -3.70
C VAL A 153 4.56 11.49 -3.88
N VAL A 154 5.49 11.85 -4.75
CA VAL A 154 6.77 11.15 -4.92
C VAL A 154 7.77 11.80 -3.97
N THR A 155 8.39 11.01 -3.11
CA THR A 155 9.40 11.47 -2.15
C THR A 155 10.81 11.10 -2.60
N LYS A 156 10.94 10.09 -3.46
CA LYS A 156 12.23 9.65 -3.98
C LYS A 156 12.09 8.95 -5.32
N TRP A 157 12.90 9.35 -6.30
CA TRP A 157 12.95 8.67 -7.58
C TRP A 157 13.76 7.39 -7.51
N GLY A 158 13.25 6.36 -8.19
CA GLY A 158 13.98 5.15 -8.48
C GLY A 158 15.19 5.40 -9.38
N LYS A 159 16.11 4.42 -9.42
CA LYS A 159 17.27 4.44 -10.32
C LYS A 159 16.90 3.85 -11.68
N GLY A 160 17.69 4.17 -12.71
CA GLY A 160 17.53 3.58 -14.03
C GLY A 160 16.58 4.34 -14.95
N VAL A 161 15.91 3.60 -15.83
CA VAL A 161 15.02 4.12 -16.88
C VAL A 161 13.62 4.40 -16.36
N GLY A 162 12.97 5.38 -16.97
CA GLY A 162 11.68 5.94 -16.58
C GLY A 162 11.77 7.46 -16.46
N THR A 163 10.73 8.17 -16.89
CA THR A 163 10.65 9.63 -16.74
C THR A 163 10.36 10.00 -15.29
N LYS A 164 11.09 10.97 -14.73
CA LYS A 164 10.95 11.42 -13.34
C LYS A 164 10.09 12.68 -13.29
N ASN A 165 8.90 12.60 -13.86
CA ASN A 165 7.96 13.70 -14.00
C ASN A 165 6.51 13.20 -13.82
N HIS A 166 5.50 14.01 -14.12
CA HIS A 166 4.11 13.56 -14.14
C HIS A 166 3.96 12.31 -15.02
N PRO A 167 3.15 11.32 -14.59
CA PRO A 167 3.16 10.03 -15.25
C PRO A 167 2.54 10.13 -16.64
N GLU A 168 3.17 9.44 -17.57
CA GLU A 168 2.75 9.35 -18.98
C GLU A 168 2.15 7.98 -19.27
N PRO A 169 1.24 7.85 -20.25
CA PRO A 169 0.68 6.56 -20.64
C PRO A 169 1.76 5.57 -21.04
N PHE A 170 1.53 4.28 -20.80
CA PHE A 170 2.50 3.20 -21.08
C PHE A 170 2.95 3.19 -22.54
N ALA A 171 2.02 3.48 -23.46
CA ALA A 171 2.26 3.53 -24.89
C ALA A 171 3.25 4.64 -25.32
N SER A 172 3.52 5.63 -24.46
CA SER A 172 4.56 6.65 -24.71
C SER A 172 5.98 6.06 -24.73
N GLY A 173 6.20 4.91 -24.11
CA GLY A 173 7.53 4.32 -23.93
C GLY A 173 8.38 5.02 -22.85
N ALA A 174 7.81 5.98 -22.10
CA ALA A 174 8.51 6.74 -21.06
C ALA A 174 9.26 5.85 -20.04
N TRP A 175 8.71 4.67 -19.73
CA TRP A 175 9.31 3.69 -18.81
C TRP A 175 10.67 3.14 -19.25
N ALA A 176 11.00 3.24 -20.55
CA ALA A 176 12.25 2.75 -21.13
C ALA A 176 13.30 3.86 -21.35
N VAL A 177 12.95 5.13 -21.11
CA VAL A 177 13.83 6.26 -21.41
C VAL A 177 14.78 6.54 -20.25
N LYS A 178 16.05 6.80 -20.56
CA LYS A 178 16.97 7.41 -19.59
C LYS A 178 16.66 8.89 -19.49
N ASP A 179 15.98 9.27 -18.40
CA ASP A 179 15.55 10.66 -18.21
C ASP A 179 16.72 11.63 -18.07
N LYS A 180 16.60 12.76 -18.78
CA LYS A 180 17.57 13.88 -18.80
C LYS A 180 16.98 15.16 -18.20
N ASN A 181 15.68 15.20 -17.92
CA ASN A 181 14.98 16.39 -17.45
C ASN A 181 13.97 16.02 -16.34
N PRO A 182 14.45 15.62 -15.16
CA PRO A 182 13.58 15.29 -14.04
C PRO A 182 12.81 16.53 -13.55
N ALA A 183 11.62 16.31 -13.00
CA ALA A 183 10.85 17.36 -12.33
C ALA A 183 11.67 18.00 -11.20
N THR A 184 11.51 19.31 -11.04
CA THR A 184 12.15 20.07 -9.97
C THR A 184 11.47 19.75 -8.63
N PRO A 185 12.21 19.30 -7.60
CA PRO A 185 11.65 19.03 -6.28
C PRO A 185 10.99 20.27 -5.69
N VAL A 186 9.90 20.06 -4.96
CA VAL A 186 9.15 21.09 -4.24
C VAL A 186 9.45 20.94 -2.75
N THR A 187 9.93 22.01 -2.11
CA THR A 187 10.05 22.03 -0.65
C THR A 187 8.68 22.37 -0.06
N VAL A 188 8.01 21.39 0.54
CA VAL A 188 6.79 21.65 1.30
C VAL A 188 7.20 22.02 2.72
N LYS A 189 6.97 23.28 3.11
CA LYS A 189 7.00 23.65 4.53
C LYS A 189 5.76 23.02 5.15
N THR A 190 5.95 22.01 5.98
CA THR A 190 4.89 21.48 6.84
C THR A 190 4.47 22.61 7.79
N GLU A 191 3.28 23.15 7.58
CA GLU A 191 2.65 24.04 8.56
C GLU A 191 2.41 23.20 9.82
N PRO A 192 2.85 23.65 11.01
CA PRO A 192 2.78 22.85 12.21
C PRO A 192 1.32 22.46 12.48
N ALA A 193 1.10 21.16 12.71
CA ALA A 193 -0.18 20.67 13.16
C ALA A 193 -0.62 21.49 14.39
N VAL A 194 -1.79 22.13 14.31
CA VAL A 194 -2.37 22.83 15.46
C VAL A 194 -2.44 21.83 16.60
N PRO A 195 -1.74 22.06 17.72
CA PRO A 195 -1.67 21.07 18.78
C PRO A 195 -3.08 20.86 19.34
N ALA A 196 -3.46 19.60 19.57
CA ALA A 196 -4.80 19.18 20.00
C ALA A 196 -5.34 19.90 21.26
N LYS A 197 -4.46 20.57 22.01
CA LYS A 197 -4.80 21.45 23.14
C LYS A 197 -5.59 22.71 22.75
N ASP A 198 -5.50 23.18 21.51
CA ASP A 198 -6.22 24.39 21.06
C ASP A 198 -7.62 24.09 20.46
N LEU A 199 -7.88 22.83 20.10
CA LEU A 199 -9.21 22.37 19.68
C LEU A 199 -10.21 22.34 20.84
N VAL A 200 -9.75 21.98 22.05
CA VAL A 200 -10.60 21.94 23.25
C VAL A 200 -11.02 23.36 23.66
N ALA A 201 -10.13 24.35 23.53
CA ALA A 201 -10.43 25.74 23.85
C ALA A 201 -11.42 26.40 22.87
N THR A 202 -11.45 25.96 21.61
CA THR A 202 -12.36 26.49 20.59
C THR A 202 -13.76 25.90 20.70
N VAL A 203 -13.87 24.60 21.03
CA VAL A 203 -15.18 23.95 21.24
C VAL A 203 -15.86 24.47 22.52
N LEU A 204 -15.13 24.71 23.61
CA LEU A 204 -15.72 25.22 24.84
C LEU A 204 -16.23 26.67 24.76
N ARG A 205 -15.70 27.50 23.86
CA ARG A 205 -16.18 28.90 23.68
C ARG A 205 -17.43 29.02 22.81
N THR A 206 -17.78 27.96 22.08
CA THR A 206 -18.95 27.96 21.19
C THR A 206 -20.18 27.30 21.84
N ALA A 207 -19.99 26.59 22.96
CA ALA A 207 -21.06 25.92 23.71
C ALA A 207 -21.70 26.79 24.82
N THR A 208 -21.35 28.08 24.92
CA THR A 208 -21.86 29.01 25.96
C THR A 208 -22.47 30.30 25.40
N ARG A 209 -23.05 30.26 24.20
CA ARG A 209 -23.93 31.33 23.70
C ARG A 209 -25.23 30.78 23.16
#